data_AF-A0AAW2MZY9-F1
#
_entry.id   AF-A0AAW2MZY9-F1
#
_cell.length_a   1.000
_cell.length_b   1.000
_cell.length_c   1.000
_cell.angle_alpha   90.00
_cell.angle_beta   90.00
_cell.angle_gamma   90.00
#
_symmetry.space_group_name_H-M   'P 1'
#
loop_
_entity.id
_entity.type
_entity.pdbx_description
1 polymer ?
#
loop_
_entity_poly.entity_id
_entity_poly.type
_entity_poly.pdbx_seq_one_letter_code
_entity_poly.pdbx_strand_id
1 'polypeptide(L)'
;MDNHRKMRIRRSIFLTLLFPLLFLLSHSTVCYGRVAKPATSLSRDQLLNSNGISRIRLFNPDRDALAPFSGTGIELMIGVPNEILPMLANGTVATSQQWLKSNIFTYVTPNQVRYINNKEKTTLDYALFRSSKIEVDQNLPYTNMFDATIDAFVYAMEREGFHGIPVVVTETGWPKGGADGASVDNALAYNGNVVMRALANIGTPKRPGVGIEVFLFDLFDENGKSGGEYERHFGIFEVNGIKAYDIRFN
;
A
#
# COMPACT_ATOMS: atom_id res chain seq x y z
N MET A 1 57.84 -18.59 -1.34
CA MET A 1 56.54 -19.27 -1.27
C MET A 1 55.94 -18.97 0.08
N ASP A 2 55.09 -17.95 0.19
CA ASP A 2 53.88 -18.04 1.00
C ASP A 2 52.93 -16.90 0.62
N ASN A 3 51.66 -17.24 0.43
CA ASN A 3 50.71 -16.52 -0.39
C ASN A 3 49.52 -16.08 0.49
N HIS A 4 49.70 -15.04 1.30
CA HIS A 4 48.61 -14.53 2.13
C HIS A 4 47.88 -13.36 1.47
N ARG A 5 46.82 -13.75 0.74
CA ARG A 5 45.74 -12.90 0.23
C ARG A 5 45.05 -12.21 1.43
N LYS A 6 45.33 -10.92 1.65
CA LYS A 6 44.59 -10.10 2.63
C LYS A 6 43.13 -10.01 2.22
N MET A 7 42.27 -10.66 2.99
CA MET A 7 40.82 -10.59 2.92
C MET A 7 40.35 -9.15 3.23
N ARG A 8 39.84 -8.46 2.20
CA ARG A 8 39.17 -7.15 2.35
C ARG A 8 37.75 -7.41 2.89
N ILE A 9 37.58 -7.27 4.20
CA ILE A 9 36.27 -7.27 4.85
C ILE A 9 35.55 -5.99 4.40
N ARG A 10 34.61 -6.11 3.45
CA ARG A 10 33.64 -5.05 3.18
C ARG A 10 32.76 -4.93 4.42
N ARG A 11 32.71 -3.74 5.01
CA ARG A 11 31.84 -3.40 6.13
C ARG A 11 30.38 -3.49 5.67
N SER A 12 29.80 -4.67 5.71
CA SER A 12 28.34 -4.82 5.79
C SER A 12 27.98 -4.57 7.25
N ILE A 13 27.33 -3.43 7.50
CA ILE A 13 26.76 -3.13 8.81
C ILE A 13 25.54 -4.05 8.95
N PHE A 14 25.74 -5.24 9.53
CA PHE A 14 24.66 -6.02 10.11
C PHE A 14 24.23 -5.31 11.38
N LEU A 15 23.21 -4.46 11.25
CA LEU A 15 22.52 -3.88 12.40
C LEU A 15 21.51 -4.92 12.90
N THR A 16 21.99 -5.91 13.66
CA THR A 16 21.14 -6.66 14.58
C THR A 16 20.73 -5.73 15.71
N LEU A 17 19.68 -4.94 15.48
CA LEU A 17 18.95 -4.29 16.56
C LEU A 17 17.90 -5.26 17.07
N LEU A 18 18.26 -5.85 18.21
CA LEU A 18 17.39 -6.34 19.26
C LEU A 18 16.04 -5.62 19.23
N PHE A 19 14.96 -6.40 19.14
CA PHE A 19 13.58 -6.00 19.41
C PHE A 19 13.51 -5.14 20.70
N PRO A 20 12.96 -3.91 20.63
CA PRO A 20 11.97 -3.56 21.62
C PRO A 20 10.70 -3.27 20.84
N LEU A 21 9.73 -4.18 20.98
CA LEU A 21 8.33 -3.82 21.14
C LEU A 21 7.91 -2.61 20.29
N LEU A 22 8.06 -2.69 18.97
CA LEU A 22 7.15 -1.95 18.13
C LEU A 22 5.82 -2.63 18.42
N PHE A 23 4.94 -1.92 19.10
CA PHE A 23 3.52 -2.11 18.84
C PHE A 23 3.42 -2.06 17.31
N LEU A 24 3.38 -3.22 16.66
CA LEU A 24 2.53 -3.41 15.50
C LEU A 24 1.19 -2.96 16.06
N LEU A 25 0.88 -1.69 15.87
CA LEU A 25 -0.45 -1.20 16.11
C LEU A 25 -1.25 -1.99 15.08
N SER A 26 -1.81 -3.10 15.54
CA SER A 26 -2.83 -3.87 14.87
C SER A 26 -4.03 -2.94 14.78
N HIS A 27 -3.97 -2.00 13.86
CA HIS A 27 -5.06 -1.06 13.66
C HIS A 27 -6.11 -1.83 12.91
N SER A 28 -7.14 -2.27 13.63
CA SER A 28 -8.35 -2.79 13.03
C SER A 28 -8.93 -1.70 12.11
N THR A 29 -8.95 -1.97 10.81
CA THR A 29 -9.52 -1.07 9.78
C THR A 29 -10.88 -1.59 9.34
N VAL A 30 -11.90 -0.72 9.25
CA VAL A 30 -13.23 -1.10 8.74
C VAL A 30 -13.67 -0.17 7.60
N CYS A 31 -14.23 -0.74 6.53
CA CYS A 31 -14.92 0.01 5.49
C CYS A 31 -16.29 0.48 5.98
N TYR A 32 -16.54 1.78 5.96
CA TYR A 32 -17.83 2.32 6.38
C TYR A 32 -18.79 2.45 5.19
N GLY A 33 -19.70 1.49 5.06
CA GLY A 33 -20.81 1.52 4.11
C GLY A 33 -22.00 2.32 4.65
N ARG A 34 -22.58 3.21 3.83
CA ARG A 34 -23.63 4.16 4.24
C ARG A 34 -25.07 3.64 4.15
N VAL A 35 -25.27 2.39 3.71
CA VAL A 35 -26.60 1.87 3.32
C VAL A 35 -27.46 1.53 4.54
N ALA A 36 -26.86 1.25 5.70
CA ALA A 36 -27.59 0.92 6.93
C ALA A 36 -27.33 1.95 8.04
N LYS A 37 -28.38 2.32 8.79
CA LYS A 37 -28.25 3.08 10.04
C LYS A 37 -28.13 2.07 11.20
N PRO A 38 -27.13 2.21 12.09
CA PRO A 38 -27.03 1.33 13.26
C PRO A 38 -28.27 1.48 14.14
N ALA A 39 -28.90 0.38 14.53
CA ALA A 39 -29.97 0.35 15.52
C ALA A 39 -29.38 0.37 16.95
N THR A 40 -28.50 1.32 17.23
CA THR A 40 -27.80 1.45 18.53
C THR A 40 -27.94 2.88 19.06
N SER A 41 -27.96 3.03 20.38
CA SER A 41 -27.93 4.35 21.04
C SER A 41 -26.55 5.00 21.05
N LEU A 42 -25.47 4.26 20.73
CA LEU A 42 -24.11 4.77 20.66
C LEU A 42 -23.90 5.63 19.41
N SER A 43 -23.10 6.70 19.54
CA SER A 43 -22.59 7.41 18.37
C SER A 43 -21.58 6.53 17.60
N ARG A 44 -21.36 6.84 16.32
CA ARG A 44 -20.55 6.00 15.42
C ARG A 44 -19.11 5.84 15.92
N ASP A 45 -18.52 6.91 16.42
CA ASP A 45 -17.19 6.94 17.03
C ASP A 45 -17.14 6.13 18.34
N GLN A 46 -18.15 6.19 19.20
CA GLN A 46 -18.25 5.38 20.42
C GLN A 46 -18.35 3.88 20.10
N LEU A 47 -19.08 3.52 19.05
CA LEU A 47 -19.17 2.15 18.59
C LEU A 47 -17.81 1.63 18.08
N LEU A 48 -17.09 2.43 17.29
CA LEU A 48 -15.78 2.04 16.76
C LEU A 48 -14.73 1.95 17.86
N ASN A 49 -14.66 2.94 18.75
CA ASN A 49 -13.71 2.96 19.87
C ASN A 49 -13.96 1.81 20.86
N SER A 50 -15.23 1.51 21.17
CA SER A 50 -15.56 0.39 22.07
C SER A 50 -15.21 -0.99 21.50
N ASN A 51 -14.95 -1.08 20.20
CA ASN A 51 -14.52 -2.29 19.50
C ASN A 51 -13.04 -2.25 19.06
N GLY A 52 -12.24 -1.29 19.55
CA GLY A 52 -10.82 -1.17 19.22
C GLY A 52 -10.55 -0.81 17.76
N ILE A 53 -11.52 -0.21 17.05
CA ILE A 53 -11.36 0.23 15.66
C ILE A 53 -10.82 1.65 15.65
N SER A 54 -9.54 1.77 15.31
CA SER A 54 -8.81 3.05 15.31
C SER A 54 -8.68 3.68 13.92
N ARG A 55 -9.13 2.98 12.86
CA ARG A 55 -9.05 3.44 11.47
C ARG A 55 -10.27 3.05 10.65
N ILE A 56 -10.68 3.94 9.76
CA ILE A 56 -11.78 3.64 8.83
C ILE A 56 -11.49 4.10 7.41
N ARG A 57 -12.06 3.36 6.46
CA ARG A 57 -12.14 3.77 5.05
C ARG A 57 -13.51 4.37 4.77
N LEU A 58 -13.51 5.62 4.33
CA LEU A 58 -14.65 6.36 3.81
C LEU A 58 -14.58 6.40 2.29
N PHE A 59 -15.68 6.13 1.60
CA PHE A 59 -15.69 6.08 0.13
C PHE A 59 -15.82 7.46 -0.52
N ASN A 60 -16.48 8.41 0.15
CA ASN A 60 -16.73 9.76 -0.37
C ASN A 60 -16.35 10.83 0.67
N PRO A 61 -15.84 11.99 0.25
CA PRO A 61 -15.45 13.10 1.10
C PRO A 61 -16.61 14.08 1.29
N ASP A 62 -17.68 13.62 1.93
CA ASP A 62 -18.84 14.46 2.21
C ASP A 62 -19.06 14.66 3.72
N ARG A 63 -19.83 15.70 4.06
CA ARG A 63 -20.05 16.12 5.45
C ARG A 63 -20.57 14.99 6.34
N ASP A 64 -21.54 14.23 5.86
CA ASP A 64 -22.18 13.18 6.67
C ASP A 64 -21.24 12.00 6.92
N ALA A 65 -20.31 11.74 5.99
CA ALA A 65 -19.28 10.74 6.15
C ALA A 65 -18.15 11.23 7.08
N LEU A 66 -17.74 12.50 6.99
CA LEU A 66 -16.54 13.01 7.65
C LEU A 66 -16.79 13.63 9.03
N ALA A 67 -17.86 14.42 9.18
CA ALA A 67 -18.15 15.16 10.41
C ALA A 67 -18.27 14.26 11.67
N PRO A 68 -18.84 13.05 11.61
CA PRO A 68 -18.90 12.15 12.78
C PRO A 68 -17.53 11.71 13.32
N PHE A 69 -16.46 11.84 12.52
CA PHE A 69 -15.11 11.43 12.91
C PHE A 69 -14.20 12.63 13.22
N SER A 70 -14.74 13.84 13.19
CA SER A 70 -13.97 15.05 13.51
C SER A 70 -13.52 15.03 14.97
N GLY A 71 -12.21 15.13 15.22
CA GLY A 71 -11.66 15.17 16.58
C GLY A 71 -11.74 13.86 17.39
N THR A 72 -12.15 12.74 16.78
CA THR A 72 -12.33 11.46 17.50
C THR A 72 -11.04 10.67 17.70
N GLY A 73 -9.94 11.09 17.06
CA GLY A 73 -8.67 10.35 17.04
C GLY A 73 -8.65 9.16 16.07
N ILE A 74 -9.78 8.81 15.46
CA ILE A 74 -9.86 7.77 14.42
C ILE A 74 -9.20 8.29 13.15
N GLU A 75 -8.27 7.50 12.59
CA GLU A 75 -7.57 7.87 11.35
C GLU A 75 -8.38 7.50 10.10
N LEU A 76 -8.34 8.36 9.09
CA LEU A 76 -9.22 8.28 7.93
C LEU A 76 -8.45 7.99 6.64
N MET A 77 -8.92 6.98 5.92
CA MET A 77 -8.66 6.80 4.49
C MET A 77 -9.90 7.29 3.73
N ILE A 78 -9.72 8.26 2.83
CA ILE A 78 -10.85 8.93 2.17
C ILE A 78 -10.78 8.67 0.67
N GLY A 79 -11.84 8.12 0.10
CA GLY A 79 -11.99 7.95 -1.33
C GLY A 79 -12.18 9.30 -2.04
N VAL A 80 -11.59 9.42 -3.22
CA VAL A 80 -11.87 10.52 -4.15
C VAL A 80 -12.97 10.06 -5.09
N PRO A 81 -14.07 10.81 -5.23
CA PRO A 81 -15.12 10.50 -6.17
C PRO A 81 -14.58 10.52 -7.60
N ASN A 82 -15.05 9.57 -8.40
CA ASN A 82 -14.57 9.34 -9.75
C ASN A 82 -14.75 10.57 -10.67
N GLU A 83 -15.85 11.29 -10.47
CA GLU A 83 -16.26 12.46 -11.25
C GLU A 83 -15.30 13.64 -11.10
N ILE A 84 -14.56 13.67 -9.99
CA ILE A 84 -13.62 14.75 -9.65
C ILE A 84 -12.21 14.47 -10.20
N LEU A 85 -11.90 13.22 -10.54
CA LEU A 85 -10.56 12.80 -10.94
C LEU A 85 -10.02 13.54 -12.16
N PRO A 86 -10.80 13.80 -13.23
CA PRO A 86 -10.29 14.56 -14.37
C PRO A 86 -9.92 15.99 -14.01
N MET A 87 -10.68 16.63 -13.11
CA MET A 87 -10.41 18.00 -12.63
C MET A 87 -9.13 18.05 -11.80
N LEU A 88 -8.91 17.06 -10.93
CA LEU A 88 -7.68 16.99 -10.12
C LEU A 88 -6.46 16.65 -10.98
N ALA A 89 -6.59 15.73 -11.93
CA ALA A 89 -5.50 15.29 -12.79
C ALA A 89 -5.03 16.37 -13.77
N ASN A 90 -5.97 17.12 -14.36
CA ASN A 90 -5.66 18.16 -15.34
C ASN A 90 -5.52 19.57 -14.72
N GLY A 91 -5.77 19.68 -13.41
CA GLY A 91 -5.72 20.93 -12.67
C GLY A 91 -4.32 21.30 -12.18
N THR A 92 -4.23 22.44 -11.49
CA THR A 92 -2.99 22.85 -10.82
C THR A 92 -2.92 22.29 -9.40
N VAL A 93 -1.76 22.42 -8.75
CA VAL A 93 -1.63 22.16 -7.32
C VAL A 93 -2.66 22.98 -6.52
N ALA A 94 -2.92 24.23 -6.91
CA ALA A 94 -3.92 25.07 -6.26
C ALA A 94 -5.34 24.51 -6.40
N THR A 95 -5.68 23.92 -7.56
CA THR A 95 -6.95 23.21 -7.79
C THR A 95 -7.11 22.04 -6.82
N SER A 96 -6.07 21.22 -6.68
CA SER A 96 -6.09 20.08 -5.75
C SER A 96 -6.16 20.52 -4.29
N GLN A 97 -5.40 21.55 -3.91
CA GLN A 97 -5.44 22.14 -2.57
C GLN A 97 -6.82 22.71 -2.24
N GLN A 98 -7.45 23.41 -3.19
CA GLN A 98 -8.77 23.97 -2.99
C GLN A 98 -9.82 22.86 -2.81
N TRP A 99 -9.76 21.81 -3.62
CA TRP A 99 -10.66 20.68 -3.47
C TRP A 99 -10.51 20.00 -2.12
N LEU A 100 -9.27 19.73 -1.68
CA LEU A 100 -8.98 19.15 -0.36
C LEU A 100 -9.52 20.04 0.76
N LYS A 101 -9.27 21.36 0.69
CA LYS A 101 -9.77 22.32 1.66
C LYS A 101 -11.28 22.28 1.75
N SER A 102 -11.98 22.39 0.63
CA SER A 102 -13.44 22.50 0.59
C SER A 102 -14.16 21.20 0.95
N ASN A 103 -13.63 20.03 0.56
CA ASN A 103 -14.35 18.77 0.64
C ASN A 103 -13.88 17.87 1.79
N ILE A 104 -12.66 18.05 2.29
CA ILE A 104 -12.10 17.21 3.35
C ILE A 104 -11.80 18.05 4.58
N PHE A 105 -10.95 19.07 4.44
CA PHE A 105 -10.44 19.81 5.59
C PHE A 105 -11.45 20.81 6.19
N THR A 106 -12.58 21.05 5.53
CA THR A 106 -13.76 21.68 6.15
C THR A 106 -14.33 20.84 7.30
N TYR A 107 -14.18 19.51 7.25
CA TYR A 107 -14.89 18.60 8.15
C TYR A 107 -13.97 17.86 9.12
N VAL A 108 -12.72 17.60 8.74
CA VAL A 108 -11.73 16.86 9.55
C VAL A 108 -10.37 17.54 9.49
N THR A 109 -9.54 17.32 10.50
CA THR A 109 -8.20 17.92 10.52
C THR A 109 -7.25 17.20 9.55
N PRO A 110 -6.28 17.89 8.90
CA PRO A 110 -5.32 17.24 8.02
C PRO A 110 -4.55 16.09 8.70
N ASN A 111 -4.27 16.24 10.00
CA ASN A 111 -3.55 15.23 10.80
C ASN A 111 -4.38 13.97 11.09
N GLN A 112 -5.68 13.93 10.76
CA GLN A 112 -6.50 12.71 10.84
C GLN A 112 -6.53 11.94 9.52
N VAL A 113 -6.18 12.57 8.40
CA VAL A 113 -6.19 11.93 7.08
C VAL A 113 -4.85 11.23 6.86
N ARG A 114 -4.88 9.93 6.55
CA ARG A 114 -3.69 9.13 6.26
C ARG A 114 -3.55 8.80 4.78
N TYR A 115 -4.67 8.57 4.11
CA TYR A 115 -4.70 8.15 2.72
C TYR A 115 -5.84 8.83 1.97
N ILE A 116 -5.55 9.27 0.74
CA ILE A 116 -6.55 9.69 -0.23
C ILE A 116 -6.54 8.64 -1.34
N ASN A 117 -7.61 7.86 -1.46
CA ASN A 117 -7.67 6.73 -2.39
C ASN A 117 -8.50 7.06 -3.62
N ASN A 118 -8.00 6.71 -4.79
CA ASN A 118 -8.72 6.83 -6.03
C ASN A 118 -8.99 5.43 -6.60
N LYS A 119 -10.25 4.99 -6.57
CA LYS A 119 -10.65 3.65 -7.03
C LYS A 119 -10.61 3.51 -8.55
N GLU A 120 -10.79 4.60 -9.31
CA GLU A 120 -10.78 4.58 -10.78
C GLU A 120 -9.36 4.63 -11.38
N LYS A 121 -8.41 5.30 -10.72
CA LYS A 121 -6.99 5.29 -11.11
C LYS A 121 -6.24 4.08 -10.56
N THR A 122 -6.72 3.47 -9.47
CA THR A 122 -6.12 2.28 -8.87
C THR A 122 -6.98 1.07 -9.16
N THR A 123 -7.16 0.76 -10.45
CA THR A 123 -7.90 -0.44 -10.85
C THR A 123 -7.20 -1.69 -10.34
N LEU A 124 -7.97 -2.75 -10.11
CA LEU A 124 -7.39 -4.04 -9.75
C LEU A 124 -6.37 -4.50 -10.80
N ASP A 125 -6.67 -4.31 -12.09
CA ASP A 125 -5.75 -4.67 -13.17
C ASP A 125 -4.45 -3.86 -13.15
N TYR A 126 -4.48 -2.58 -12.76
CA TYR A 126 -3.27 -1.77 -12.60
C TYR A 126 -2.41 -2.26 -11.43
N ALA A 127 -3.05 -2.71 -10.35
CA ALA A 127 -2.34 -3.30 -9.22
C ALA A 127 -1.75 -4.68 -9.57
N LEU A 128 -2.45 -5.49 -10.37
CA LEU A 128 -2.09 -6.86 -10.73
C LEU A 128 -1.22 -6.98 -12.00
N PHE A 129 -0.66 -5.89 -12.53
CA PHE A 129 0.12 -5.87 -13.78
C PHE A 129 -0.65 -6.34 -15.03
N ARG A 130 -1.98 -6.18 -15.03
CA ARG A 130 -2.88 -6.58 -16.13
C ARG A 130 -3.46 -5.39 -16.91
N SER A 131 -3.21 -4.16 -16.46
CA SER A 131 -3.76 -2.96 -17.09
C SER A 131 -3.24 -2.80 -18.54
N SER A 132 -4.17 -2.65 -19.49
CA SER A 132 -3.87 -2.19 -20.85
C SER A 132 -3.71 -0.67 -20.93
N LYS A 133 -4.16 0.06 -19.90
CA LYS A 133 -4.02 1.50 -19.79
C LYS A 133 -2.65 1.87 -19.23
N ILE A 134 -2.00 2.81 -19.90
CA ILE A 134 -0.73 3.42 -19.48
C ILE A 134 -1.06 4.74 -18.77
N GLU A 135 -0.68 4.85 -17.50
CA GLU A 135 -0.71 6.13 -16.78
C GLU A 135 0.61 6.84 -17.03
N VAL A 136 0.57 8.10 -17.45
CA VAL A 136 1.79 8.89 -17.73
C VAL A 136 1.92 9.98 -16.67
N ASP A 137 3.05 10.00 -15.97
CA ASP A 137 3.42 11.07 -15.04
C ASP A 137 4.82 11.61 -15.41
N GLN A 138 4.93 12.92 -15.64
CA GLN A 138 6.18 13.58 -16.06
C GLN A 138 6.89 12.87 -17.24
N ASN A 139 6.12 12.47 -18.25
CA ASN A 139 6.57 11.69 -19.43
C ASN A 139 7.10 10.27 -19.13
N LEU A 140 6.93 9.78 -17.90
CA LEU A 140 7.23 8.40 -17.54
C LEU A 140 5.96 7.54 -17.65
N PRO A 141 5.99 6.45 -18.46
CA PRO A 141 4.85 5.56 -18.61
C PRO A 141 4.84 4.50 -17.50
N TYR A 142 3.75 4.45 -16.74
CA TYR A 142 3.50 3.44 -15.72
C TYR A 142 2.37 2.52 -16.17
N THR A 143 2.69 1.23 -16.26
CA THR A 143 1.74 0.16 -16.63
C THR A 143 1.22 -0.59 -15.40
N ASN A 144 1.80 -0.35 -14.23
CA ASN A 144 1.45 -1.01 -12.98
C ASN A 144 1.72 -0.10 -11.76
N MET A 145 0.98 -0.36 -10.68
CA MET A 145 1.07 0.42 -9.43
C MET A 145 2.40 0.23 -8.70
N PHE A 146 3.04 -0.93 -8.84
CA PHE A 146 4.29 -1.26 -8.13
C PHE A 146 5.41 -0.28 -8.53
N ASP A 147 5.62 -0.10 -9.84
CA ASP A 147 6.61 0.84 -10.38
C ASP A 147 6.30 2.28 -9.96
N ALA A 148 5.03 2.70 -10.06
CA ALA A 148 4.61 4.05 -9.70
C ALA A 148 4.86 4.34 -8.21
N THR A 149 4.67 3.36 -7.34
CA THR A 149 4.89 3.51 -5.89
C THR A 149 6.37 3.63 -5.56
N ILE A 150 7.22 2.82 -6.20
CA ILE A 150 8.68 2.91 -6.03
C ILE A 150 9.20 4.25 -6.54
N ASP A 151 8.77 4.69 -7.72
CA ASP A 151 9.24 5.94 -8.30
C ASP A 151 8.74 7.16 -7.51
N ALA A 152 7.55 7.11 -6.92
CA ALA A 152 7.08 8.14 -6.00
C ALA A 152 8.01 8.27 -4.77
N PHE A 153 8.44 7.15 -4.18
CA PHE A 153 9.40 7.15 -3.08
C PHE A 153 10.77 7.70 -3.52
N VAL A 154 11.25 7.26 -4.68
CA VAL A 154 12.50 7.74 -5.26
C VAL A 154 12.46 9.26 -5.51
N TYR A 155 11.36 9.77 -6.08
CA TYR A 155 11.19 11.21 -6.27
C TYR A 155 11.21 11.97 -4.95
N ALA A 156 10.57 11.45 -3.91
CA ALA A 156 10.61 12.07 -2.58
C ALA A 156 12.05 12.13 -2.04
N MET A 157 12.82 11.03 -2.13
CA MET A 157 14.23 11.03 -1.71
C MET A 157 15.06 12.05 -2.48
N GLU A 158 14.92 12.12 -3.80
CA GLU A 158 15.68 13.03 -4.64
C GLU A 158 15.33 14.50 -4.36
N ARG A 159 14.06 14.79 -4.01
CA ARG A 159 13.63 16.14 -3.60
C ARG A 159 14.27 16.60 -2.30
N GLU A 160 14.59 15.67 -1.40
CA GLU A 160 15.31 15.92 -0.16
C GLU A 160 16.84 15.87 -0.33
N GLY A 161 17.33 15.74 -1.58
CA GLY A 161 18.77 15.73 -1.92
C GLY A 161 19.45 14.36 -1.86
N PHE A 162 18.68 13.29 -1.63
CA PHE A 162 19.21 11.92 -1.60
C PHE A 162 19.11 11.27 -2.99
N HIS A 163 20.17 11.44 -3.78
CA HIS A 163 20.24 10.90 -5.14
C HIS A 163 20.98 9.56 -5.19
N GLY A 164 20.57 8.68 -6.11
CA GLY A 164 21.30 7.45 -6.42
C GLY A 164 21.29 6.35 -5.36
N ILE A 165 20.55 6.52 -4.26
CA ILE A 165 20.41 5.48 -3.22
C ILE A 165 19.61 4.30 -3.79
N PRO A 166 20.15 3.07 -3.77
CA PRO A 166 19.40 1.86 -4.14
C PRO A 166 18.16 1.68 -3.26
N VAL A 167 17.06 1.21 -3.85
CA VAL A 167 15.82 0.92 -3.14
C VAL A 167 15.61 -0.59 -3.08
N VAL A 168 15.26 -1.07 -1.90
CA VAL A 168 14.84 -2.45 -1.65
C VAL A 168 13.39 -2.42 -1.20
N VAL A 169 12.54 -3.25 -1.81
CA VAL A 169 11.17 -3.45 -1.35
C VAL A 169 11.17 -4.58 -0.33
N THR A 170 11.08 -4.23 0.95
CA THR A 170 11.21 -5.20 2.05
C THR A 170 9.96 -6.01 2.31
N GLU A 171 8.80 -5.55 1.86
CA GLU A 171 7.53 -6.27 1.96
C GLU A 171 6.63 -5.89 0.79
N THR A 172 6.15 -6.90 0.07
CA THR A 172 5.11 -6.73 -0.95
C THR A 172 4.43 -8.06 -1.22
N GLY A 173 3.12 -8.05 -1.37
CA GLY A 173 2.36 -9.28 -1.51
C GLY A 173 0.90 -9.03 -1.86
N TRP A 174 0.19 -10.10 -2.17
CA TRP A 174 -1.23 -10.04 -2.46
C TRP A 174 -1.97 -11.23 -1.81
N PRO A 175 -3.08 -10.98 -1.10
CA PRO A 175 -3.77 -12.03 -0.36
C PRO A 175 -4.56 -12.96 -1.28
N LYS A 176 -4.64 -14.23 -0.90
CA LYS A 176 -5.42 -15.27 -1.59
C LYS A 176 -6.91 -15.27 -1.23
N GLY A 177 -7.30 -14.61 -0.15
CA GLY A 177 -8.67 -14.60 0.35
C GLY A 177 -8.91 -13.48 1.37
N GLY A 178 -10.14 -13.40 1.90
CA GLY A 178 -10.48 -12.53 3.03
C GLY A 178 -10.72 -11.05 2.71
N ALA A 179 -10.73 -10.64 1.43
CA ALA A 179 -11.09 -9.29 0.99
C ALA A 179 -11.53 -9.27 -0.48
N ASP A 180 -12.19 -8.17 -0.89
CA ASP A 180 -12.48 -7.90 -2.30
C ASP A 180 -11.18 -7.84 -3.11
N GLY A 181 -11.13 -8.61 -4.22
CA GLY A 181 -9.94 -8.70 -5.08
C GLY A 181 -8.86 -9.69 -4.59
N ALA A 182 -9.04 -10.30 -3.42
CA ALA A 182 -8.19 -11.38 -2.94
C ALA A 182 -8.62 -12.72 -3.58
N SER A 183 -7.68 -13.38 -4.26
CA SER A 183 -7.87 -14.71 -4.84
C SER A 183 -6.52 -15.35 -5.11
N VAL A 184 -6.46 -16.68 -5.22
CA VAL A 184 -5.26 -17.41 -5.63
C VAL A 184 -4.72 -16.88 -6.97
N ASP A 185 -5.60 -16.67 -7.96
CA ASP A 185 -5.22 -16.18 -9.29
C ASP A 185 -4.66 -14.75 -9.27
N ASN A 186 -5.21 -13.89 -8.41
CA ASN A 186 -4.72 -12.52 -8.27
C ASN A 186 -3.41 -12.48 -7.49
N ALA A 187 -3.27 -13.33 -6.46
CA ALA A 187 -2.04 -13.48 -5.72
C ALA A 187 -0.89 -13.96 -6.62
N LEU A 188 -1.15 -14.97 -7.45
CA LEU A 188 -0.21 -15.46 -8.46
C LEU A 188 0.16 -14.36 -9.47
N ALA A 189 -0.82 -13.62 -9.99
CA ALA A 189 -0.53 -12.57 -10.95
C ALA A 189 0.31 -11.44 -10.35
N TYR A 190 0.02 -11.01 -9.13
CA TYR A 190 0.82 -9.99 -8.47
C TYR A 190 2.24 -10.48 -8.18
N ASN A 191 2.36 -11.53 -7.35
CA ASN A 191 3.64 -12.04 -6.87
C ASN A 191 4.50 -12.58 -8.03
N GLY A 192 3.89 -13.27 -8.99
CA GLY A 192 4.59 -13.81 -10.16
C GLY A 192 5.18 -12.71 -11.06
N ASN A 193 4.44 -11.62 -11.29
CA ASN A 193 4.96 -10.48 -12.05
C ASN A 193 6.05 -9.73 -11.28
N VAL A 194 5.90 -9.53 -9.97
CA VAL A 194 6.94 -8.91 -9.13
C VAL A 194 8.25 -9.70 -9.23
N VAL A 195 8.19 -11.03 -9.05
CA VAL A 195 9.38 -11.91 -9.13
C VAL A 195 9.99 -11.89 -10.52
N MET A 196 9.19 -12.04 -11.57
CA MET A 196 9.67 -11.99 -12.95
C MET A 196 10.43 -10.69 -13.25
N ARG A 197 9.88 -9.55 -12.81
CA ARG A 197 10.52 -8.24 -12.99
C ARG A 197 11.83 -8.11 -12.23
N ALA A 198 11.88 -8.60 -10.99
CA ALA A 198 13.08 -8.59 -10.17
C ALA A 198 14.20 -9.45 -10.79
N LEU A 199 13.88 -10.67 -11.21
CA LEU A 199 14.84 -11.59 -11.86
C LEU A 199 15.36 -11.04 -13.19
N ALA A 200 14.51 -10.37 -13.96
CA ALA A 200 14.88 -9.78 -15.25
C ALA A 200 15.56 -8.40 -15.14
N ASN A 201 15.78 -7.86 -13.92
CA ASN A 201 16.35 -6.53 -13.69
C ASN A 201 15.67 -5.41 -14.50
N ILE A 202 14.34 -5.45 -14.62
CA ILE A 202 13.59 -4.48 -15.42
C ILE A 202 13.73 -3.06 -14.86
N GLY A 203 13.72 -2.93 -13.52
CA GLY A 203 13.70 -1.65 -12.83
C GLY A 203 12.34 -0.97 -12.93
N THR A 204 12.33 0.36 -12.86
CA THR A 204 11.13 1.21 -12.96
C THR A 204 11.28 2.22 -14.11
N PRO A 205 10.21 2.89 -14.55
CA PRO A 205 10.31 3.95 -15.57
C PRO A 205 11.34 5.04 -15.26
N LYS A 206 11.47 5.48 -14.00
CA LYS A 206 12.47 6.49 -13.60
C LYS A 206 13.88 5.91 -13.49
N ARG A 207 14.02 4.63 -13.15
CA ARG A 207 15.31 3.94 -12.98
C ARG A 207 15.35 2.66 -13.83
N PRO A 208 15.33 2.77 -15.17
CA PRO A 208 15.29 1.61 -16.05
C PRO A 208 16.59 0.81 -15.97
N GLY A 209 16.49 -0.52 -15.94
CA GLY A 209 17.64 -1.42 -15.88
C GLY A 209 18.37 -1.46 -14.53
N VAL A 210 17.92 -0.68 -13.55
CA VAL A 210 18.38 -0.80 -12.16
C VAL A 210 17.42 -1.74 -11.45
N GLY A 211 17.82 -3.01 -11.32
CA GLY A 211 17.03 -4.03 -10.64
C GLY A 211 16.62 -3.61 -9.23
N ILE A 212 15.40 -3.98 -8.84
CA ILE A 212 14.89 -3.77 -7.50
C ILE A 212 14.94 -5.11 -6.77
N GLU A 213 15.63 -5.13 -5.63
CA GLU A 213 15.58 -6.27 -4.71
C GLU A 213 14.23 -6.26 -3.99
N VAL A 214 13.57 -7.41 -3.95
CA VAL A 214 12.20 -7.55 -3.43
C VAL A 214 12.09 -8.75 -2.50
N PHE A 215 11.51 -8.52 -1.34
CA PHE A 215 11.11 -9.54 -0.38
C PHE A 215 9.59 -9.68 -0.47
N LEU A 216 9.13 -10.83 -0.96
CA LEU A 216 7.70 -11.13 -1.03
C LEU A 216 7.16 -11.40 0.39
N PHE A 217 6.03 -10.79 0.68
CA PHE A 217 5.21 -11.00 1.86
C PHE A 217 4.04 -11.95 1.49
N ASP A 218 3.96 -13.15 2.04
CA ASP A 218 4.95 -13.82 2.88
C ASP A 218 5.07 -15.31 2.53
N LEU A 219 5.86 -16.04 3.32
CA LEU A 219 6.17 -17.44 3.02
C LEU A 219 4.97 -18.35 3.30
N PHE A 220 4.32 -18.22 4.45
CA PHE A 220 3.23 -19.07 4.89
C PHE A 220 2.02 -18.25 5.32
N ASP A 221 0.83 -18.78 5.12
CA ASP A 221 -0.35 -18.19 5.75
C ASP A 221 -0.21 -18.11 7.27
N GLU A 222 -0.44 -16.92 7.82
CA GLU A 222 -0.31 -16.64 9.25
C GLU A 222 -1.71 -16.58 9.91
N ASN A 223 -2.29 -17.75 10.18
CA ASN A 223 -3.63 -17.88 10.77
C ASN A 223 -3.81 -17.17 12.14
N GLY A 224 -2.73 -16.87 12.84
CA GLY A 224 -2.72 -16.13 14.12
C GLY A 224 -2.77 -14.61 13.97
N LYS A 225 -2.69 -14.05 12.76
CA LYS A 225 -2.73 -12.59 12.57
C LYS A 225 -4.07 -11.99 12.97
N SER A 226 -3.99 -10.97 13.83
CA SER A 226 -5.08 -10.05 14.11
C SER A 226 -5.31 -9.09 12.93
N GLY A 227 -6.54 -8.60 12.77
CA GLY A 227 -6.89 -7.64 11.71
C GLY A 227 -7.93 -8.19 10.75
N GLY A 228 -7.96 -7.64 9.53
CA GLY A 228 -8.87 -8.10 8.48
C GLY A 228 -8.63 -9.55 8.10
N GLU A 229 -9.66 -10.23 7.58
CA GLU A 229 -9.53 -11.65 7.22
C GLU A 229 -8.36 -11.91 6.27
N TYR A 230 -8.15 -11.02 5.29
CA TYR A 230 -7.07 -11.12 4.30
C TYR A 230 -5.65 -11.21 4.85
N GLU A 231 -5.39 -10.70 6.07
CA GLU A 231 -4.08 -10.78 6.73
C GLU A 231 -3.60 -12.24 6.85
N ARG A 232 -4.54 -13.18 7.01
CA ARG A 232 -4.24 -14.61 7.19
C ARG A 232 -3.96 -15.36 5.89
N HIS A 233 -3.98 -14.69 4.73
CA HIS A 233 -4.02 -15.35 3.41
C HIS A 233 -2.91 -14.89 2.44
N PHE A 234 -1.83 -14.25 2.91
CA PHE A 234 -0.74 -13.75 2.04
C PHE A 234 0.27 -14.81 1.59
N GLY A 235 0.32 -15.96 2.26
CA GLY A 235 1.37 -16.95 2.08
C GLY A 235 1.46 -17.48 0.66
N ILE A 236 2.69 -17.66 0.17
CA ILE A 236 2.96 -18.48 -1.03
C ILE A 236 2.64 -19.95 -0.74
N PHE A 237 2.82 -20.36 0.51
CA PHE A 237 2.42 -21.65 1.04
C PHE A 237 1.24 -21.49 2.01
N GLU A 238 0.35 -22.46 1.99
CA GLU A 238 -0.68 -22.65 3.00
C GLU A 238 -0.03 -23.02 4.36
N VAL A 239 -0.80 -22.93 5.46
CA VAL A 239 -0.32 -23.27 6.82
C VAL A 239 0.27 -24.69 6.91
N ASN A 240 -0.22 -25.62 6.09
CA ASN A 240 0.25 -27.01 6.03
C ASN A 240 1.51 -27.21 5.16
N GLY A 241 2.08 -26.14 4.60
CA GLY A 241 3.26 -26.17 3.74
C GLY A 241 2.98 -26.57 2.29
N ILE A 242 1.73 -26.77 1.89
CA ILE A 242 1.37 -26.97 0.50
C ILE A 242 1.45 -25.62 -0.23
N LYS A 243 2.06 -25.62 -1.40
CA LYS A 243 2.16 -24.41 -2.23
C LYS A 243 0.76 -24.01 -2.72
N ALA A 244 0.39 -22.76 -2.52
CA ALA A 244 -0.94 -22.26 -2.87
C ALA A 244 -1.08 -21.93 -4.37
N TYR A 245 0.02 -21.53 -5.02
CA TYR A 245 0.12 -21.23 -6.45
C TYR A 245 1.56 -21.37 -6.95
N ASP A 246 1.76 -21.68 -8.24
CA ASP A 246 3.11 -21.91 -8.78
C ASP A 246 3.84 -20.65 -9.22
N ILE A 247 4.81 -20.21 -8.41
CA ILE A 247 5.77 -19.15 -8.75
C ILE A 247 7.17 -19.75 -8.87
N ARG A 248 7.88 -19.32 -9.92
CA ARG A 248 9.27 -19.66 -10.17
C ARG A 248 10.18 -18.50 -9.75
N PHE A 249 11.19 -18.83 -8.96
CA PHE A 249 12.21 -17.89 -8.50
C PHE A 249 13.52 -18.04 -9.28
N ASN A 250 13.53 -18.84 -10.35
CA ASN A 250 14.67 -19.12 -11.24
C ASN A 250 14.23 -19.57 -12.64
#